data_AF-A0A6A6AZT3-F1
#
_entry.id   AF-A0A6A6AZT3-F1
#
_cell.length_a   1.000
_cell.length_b   1.000
_cell.length_c   1.000
_cell.angle_alpha   90.00
_cell.angle_beta   90.00
_cell.angle_gamma   90.00
#
_symmetry.space_group_name_H-M   'P 1'
#
loop_
_entity.id
_entity.type
_entity.pdbx_description
1 polymer ?
#
loop_
_entity_poly.entity_id
_entity_poly.type
_entity_poly.pdbx_seq_one_letter_code
_entity_poly.pdbx_strand_id
1 'polypeptide(L)'
;MSSNVGLTTPRGSGTSGYVQRNLSALRPRDAAAPYTKDYDAIKAHRQRQPDKEILEHDRKREVEVKVFELRDRLEDEGVDEDEIETQTSALRAKLLAAAPAASSSSARTRNLKSHQVHELAAAKIEESEKLRRALGIREDYEEGGHWRRQEERLRE
;
A
#
# COMPACT_ATOMS: atom_id res chain seq x y z
N MET A 1 -16.00 -31.66 38.33
CA MET A 1 -16.94 -30.99 39.25
C MET A 1 -17.96 -30.26 38.40
N SER A 2 -19.27 -30.43 38.65
CA SER A 2 -20.29 -29.70 37.90
C SER A 2 -20.08 -28.21 38.13
N SER A 3 -20.14 -27.41 37.07
CA SER A 3 -19.94 -25.95 37.11
C SER A 3 -21.12 -25.24 37.78
N ASN A 4 -21.45 -25.59 39.03
CA ASN A 4 -22.66 -25.16 39.74
C ASN A 4 -23.99 -25.50 39.03
N VAL A 5 -24.01 -26.53 38.19
CA VAL A 5 -25.21 -26.99 37.48
C VAL A 5 -25.62 -28.37 38.00
N GLY A 6 -26.88 -28.52 38.41
CA GLY A 6 -27.45 -29.79 38.90
C GLY A 6 -27.99 -29.72 40.34
N LEU A 7 -28.35 -30.87 40.89
CA LEU A 7 -28.79 -31.02 42.27
C LEU A 7 -27.59 -31.21 43.21
N THR A 8 -27.66 -30.62 44.42
CA THR A 8 -26.65 -30.83 45.47
C THR A 8 -26.62 -32.27 45.95
N THR A 9 -27.79 -32.92 46.02
CA THR A 9 -27.93 -34.35 46.31
C THR A 9 -29.12 -34.93 45.53
N PRO A 10 -29.03 -36.15 44.97
CA PRO A 10 -30.15 -36.81 44.31
C PRO A 10 -31.22 -37.33 45.30
N ARG A 11 -30.88 -37.47 46.59
CA ARG A 11 -31.79 -37.97 47.63
C ARG A 11 -32.92 -36.97 47.86
N GLY A 12 -34.16 -37.45 47.84
CA GLY A 12 -35.36 -36.62 47.98
C GLY A 12 -35.89 -36.03 46.66
N SER A 13 -35.13 -36.11 45.55
CA SER A 13 -35.59 -35.61 44.24
C SER A 13 -36.47 -36.59 43.46
N GLY A 14 -36.52 -37.87 43.87
CA GLY A 14 -37.23 -38.92 43.16
C GLY A 14 -36.60 -39.32 41.81
N THR A 15 -35.39 -38.86 41.50
CA THR A 15 -34.67 -39.16 40.25
C THR A 15 -33.24 -39.65 40.52
N SER A 16 -32.54 -40.11 39.47
CA SER A 16 -31.14 -40.56 39.56
C SER A 16 -30.12 -39.42 39.76
N GLY A 17 -30.54 -38.15 39.63
CA GLY A 17 -29.63 -36.99 39.67
C GLY A 17 -28.71 -36.86 38.45
N TYR A 18 -28.99 -37.59 37.36
CA TYR A 18 -28.22 -37.49 36.13
C TYR A 18 -28.49 -36.15 35.42
N VAL A 19 -27.44 -35.37 35.17
CA VAL A 19 -27.52 -34.06 34.52
C VAL A 19 -26.92 -34.13 33.13
N GLN A 20 -27.73 -33.91 32.10
CA GLN A 20 -27.28 -33.84 30.71
C GLN A 20 -27.04 -32.39 30.29
N ARG A 21 -25.96 -32.16 29.54
CA ARG A 21 -25.72 -30.85 28.90
C ARG A 21 -26.78 -30.60 27.83
N ASN A 22 -27.29 -29.38 27.75
CA ASN A 22 -28.18 -28.97 26.66
C ASN A 22 -27.39 -28.91 25.34
N LEU A 23 -27.77 -29.71 24.34
CA LEU A 23 -27.14 -29.74 23.01
C LEU A 23 -27.51 -28.52 22.15
N SER A 24 -28.66 -27.90 22.42
CA SER A 24 -29.19 -26.74 21.71
C SER A 24 -28.72 -25.42 22.32
N ALA A 25 -28.10 -25.45 23.51
CA ALA A 25 -27.50 -24.27 24.12
C ALA A 25 -26.25 -23.86 23.31
N LEU A 26 -26.42 -22.87 22.44
CA LEU A 26 -25.31 -22.27 21.69
C LEU A 26 -24.40 -21.54 22.68
N ARG A 27 -23.16 -21.99 22.83
CA ARG A 27 -22.14 -21.21 23.53
C ARG A 27 -21.94 -19.91 22.76
N PRO A 28 -21.93 -18.74 23.44
CA PRO A 28 -21.44 -17.51 22.83
C PRO A 28 -20.07 -17.82 22.26
N ARG A 29 -19.95 -17.73 20.93
CA ARG A 29 -18.67 -17.87 20.27
C ARG A 29 -17.86 -16.66 20.72
N ASP A 30 -16.65 -16.86 21.22
CA ASP A 30 -15.70 -15.76 21.42
C ASP A 30 -15.50 -15.14 20.05
N ALA A 31 -16.29 -14.10 19.76
CA ALA A 31 -16.19 -13.30 18.57
C ALA A 31 -15.01 -12.37 18.80
N ALA A 32 -13.80 -12.93 18.83
CA ALA A 32 -12.65 -12.19 18.38
C ALA A 32 -12.99 -11.79 16.95
N ALA A 33 -13.47 -10.55 16.77
CA ALA A 33 -13.75 -10.02 15.46
C ALA A 33 -12.47 -10.25 14.62
N PRO A 34 -12.58 -10.79 13.40
CA PRO A 34 -11.40 -11.09 12.58
C PRO A 34 -10.63 -9.82 12.15
N TYR A 35 -11.11 -8.66 12.59
CA TYR A 35 -10.54 -7.34 12.37
C TYR A 35 -10.31 -6.65 13.72
N THR A 36 -9.22 -5.90 13.80
CA THR A 36 -8.89 -5.08 14.96
C THR A 36 -9.96 -4.00 15.11
N LYS A 37 -10.38 -3.73 16.35
CA LYS A 37 -11.26 -2.58 16.67
C LYS A 37 -10.46 -1.33 17.03
N ASP A 38 -9.14 -1.44 17.00
CA ASP A 38 -8.23 -0.34 17.27
C ASP A 38 -8.25 0.60 16.07
N TYR A 39 -9.10 1.63 16.15
CA TYR A 39 -9.23 2.67 15.13
C TYR A 39 -7.88 3.35 14.82
N ASP A 40 -6.97 3.41 15.80
CA ASP A 40 -5.62 3.93 15.59
C ASP A 40 -4.75 3.00 14.73
N ALA A 41 -4.91 1.68 14.86
CA ALA A 41 -4.23 0.71 13.99
C ALA A 41 -4.81 0.75 12.56
N ILE A 42 -6.12 1.00 12.43
CA ILE A 42 -6.77 1.17 11.12
C ILE A 42 -6.30 2.47 10.44
N LYS A 43 -6.19 3.58 11.18
CA LYS A 43 -5.61 4.84 10.70
C LYS A 43 -4.13 4.72 10.34
N ALA A 44 -3.40 3.81 10.99
CA ALA A 44 -2.00 3.53 10.69
C ALA A 44 -1.77 2.82 9.35
N HIS A 45 -2.82 2.34 8.66
CA HIS A 45 -2.75 1.96 7.25
C HIS A 45 -2.63 3.20 6.34
N ARG A 46 -1.62 4.04 6.60
CA ARG A 46 -1.18 5.07 5.67
C ARG A 46 -0.66 4.40 4.40
N GLN A 47 -0.97 4.99 3.26
CA GLN A 47 -0.36 4.62 1.99
C GLN A 47 1.16 4.73 2.16
N ARG A 48 1.89 3.63 1.92
CA ARG A 48 3.35 3.63 1.98
C ARG A 48 3.87 4.66 0.98
N GLN A 49 4.68 5.60 1.45
CA GLN A 49 5.28 6.58 0.55
C GLN A 49 6.32 5.88 -0.34
N PRO A 50 6.49 6.33 -1.58
CA PRO A 50 7.55 5.84 -2.45
C PRO A 50 8.92 6.31 -1.93
N ASP A 51 9.91 5.41 -1.96
CA ASP A 51 11.27 5.72 -1.55
C ASP A 51 11.99 6.45 -2.68
N LYS A 52 12.50 7.65 -2.39
CA LYS A 52 13.16 8.52 -3.38
C LYS A 52 14.42 7.89 -3.95
N GLU A 53 15.19 7.18 -3.13
CA GLU A 53 16.41 6.51 -3.54
C GLU A 53 16.15 5.42 -4.59
N ILE A 54 15.05 4.66 -4.42
CA ILE A 54 14.67 3.62 -5.37
C ILE A 54 14.23 4.23 -6.70
N LEU A 55 13.46 5.32 -6.66
CA LEU A 55 13.06 6.04 -7.88
C LEU A 55 14.28 6.61 -8.63
N GLU A 56 15.27 7.15 -7.92
CA GLU A 56 16.51 7.64 -8.52
C GLU A 56 17.35 6.51 -9.09
N HIS A 57 17.41 5.37 -8.40
CA HIS A 57 18.11 4.19 -8.86
C HIS A 57 17.50 3.66 -10.17
N ASP A 58 16.18 3.49 -10.23
CA ASP A 58 15.49 2.99 -11.42
C ASP A 58 15.66 3.95 -12.60
N ARG A 59 15.66 5.26 -12.35
CA ARG A 59 15.96 6.29 -13.35
C ARG A 59 17.38 6.18 -13.90
N LYS A 60 18.39 5.99 -13.04
CA LYS A 60 19.79 5.79 -13.47
C LYS A 60 19.93 4.49 -14.26
N ARG A 61 19.27 3.42 -13.79
CA ARG A 61 19.24 2.12 -14.47
C ARG A 61 18.66 2.25 -15.89
N GLU A 62 17.60 3.02 -16.10
CA GLU A 62 17.04 3.25 -17.44
C GLU A 62 18.04 3.93 -18.39
N VAL A 63 18.86 4.86 -17.88
CA VAL A 63 19.92 5.50 -18.66
C VAL A 63 20.97 4.46 -19.06
N GLU A 64 21.46 3.67 -18.10
CA GLU A 64 22.47 2.65 -18.37
C GLU A 64 21.97 1.56 -19.31
N VAL A 65 20.70 1.17 -19.24
CA VAL A 65 20.11 0.23 -20.20
C VAL A 65 20.18 0.78 -21.63
N LYS A 66 19.87 2.06 -21.85
CA LYS A 66 19.94 2.67 -23.19
C LYS A 66 21.38 2.83 -23.70
N VAL A 67 22.32 3.10 -22.78
CA VAL A 67 23.74 3.14 -23.09
C VAL A 67 24.23 1.75 -23.50
N PHE A 68 23.79 0.72 -22.78
CA PHE A 68 24.11 -0.68 -23.07
C PHE A 68 23.51 -1.13 -24.42
N GLU A 69 22.25 -0.82 -24.70
CA GLU A 69 21.62 -1.08 -26.01
C GLU A 69 22.33 -0.38 -27.19
N LEU A 70 22.96 0.78 -26.97
CA LEU A 70 23.78 1.43 -28.00
C LEU A 70 25.10 0.69 -28.17
N ARG A 71 25.75 0.33 -27.06
CA ARG A 71 27.00 -0.43 -27.07
C ARG A 71 26.83 -1.74 -27.85
N ASP A 72 25.83 -2.56 -27.51
CA ASP A 72 25.55 -3.82 -28.18
C ASP A 72 25.39 -3.64 -29.71
N ARG A 73 24.68 -2.58 -30.13
CA ARG A 73 24.50 -2.28 -31.55
C ARG A 73 25.79 -1.91 -32.27
N LEU A 74 26.67 -1.12 -31.63
CA LEU A 74 27.93 -0.72 -32.23
C LEU A 74 28.94 -1.89 -32.27
N GLU A 75 28.90 -2.78 -31.27
CA GLU A 75 29.66 -4.03 -31.26
C GLU A 75 29.21 -4.95 -32.42
N ASP A 76 27.90 -5.09 -32.65
CA ASP A 76 27.35 -5.85 -33.78
C ASP A 76 27.74 -5.24 -35.15
N GLU A 77 27.86 -3.92 -35.23
CA GLU A 77 28.30 -3.18 -36.43
C GLU A 77 29.82 -3.26 -36.66
N GLY A 78 30.59 -3.76 -35.68
CA GLY A 78 32.04 -3.94 -35.77
C GLY A 78 32.84 -2.64 -35.65
N VAL A 79 32.31 -1.65 -34.93
CA VAL A 79 32.97 -0.37 -34.65
C VAL A 79 34.13 -0.58 -33.65
N ASP A 80 35.18 0.25 -33.74
CA ASP A 80 36.32 0.20 -32.81
C ASP A 80 35.90 0.56 -31.36
N GLU A 81 36.48 -0.13 -30.37
CA GLU A 81 36.12 0.04 -28.94
C GLU A 81 36.27 1.50 -28.46
N ASP A 82 37.29 2.22 -28.93
CA ASP A 82 37.52 3.63 -28.58
C ASP A 82 36.36 4.52 -29.08
N GLU A 83 35.84 4.26 -30.30
CA GLU A 83 34.70 4.98 -30.85
C GLU A 83 33.42 4.63 -30.10
N ILE A 84 33.24 3.36 -29.72
CA ILE A 84 32.12 2.89 -28.89
C ILE A 84 32.11 3.63 -27.55
N GLU A 85 33.25 3.77 -26.87
CA GLU A 85 33.34 4.44 -25.57
C GLU A 85 33.01 5.94 -25.68
N THR A 86 33.45 6.62 -26.74
CA THR A 86 33.13 8.04 -26.96
C THR A 86 31.64 8.25 -27.21
N GLN A 87 31.00 7.42 -28.04
CA GLN A 87 29.58 7.54 -28.37
C GLN A 87 28.69 7.19 -27.17
N THR A 88 29.01 6.12 -26.44
CA THR A 88 28.28 5.72 -25.24
C THR A 88 28.42 6.76 -24.12
N SER A 89 29.60 7.34 -23.93
CA SER A 89 29.84 8.42 -22.97
C SER A 89 29.06 9.69 -23.31
N ALA A 90 29.05 10.08 -24.59
CA ALA A 90 28.26 11.22 -25.07
C ALA A 90 26.75 10.99 -24.85
N LEU A 91 26.26 9.78 -25.13
CA LEU A 91 24.87 9.40 -24.90
C LEU A 91 24.52 9.42 -23.40
N ARG A 92 25.38 8.87 -22.54
CA ARG A 92 25.21 8.88 -21.08
C ARG A 92 25.08 10.32 -20.57
N ALA A 93 25.98 11.22 -20.96
CA ALA A 93 25.93 12.63 -20.58
C ALA A 93 24.64 13.32 -21.05
N LYS A 94 24.23 13.07 -22.31
CA LYS A 94 22.99 13.61 -22.88
C LYS A 94 21.74 13.13 -22.14
N LEU A 95 21.66 11.83 -21.82
CA LEU A 95 20.52 11.26 -21.12
C LEU A 95 20.44 11.72 -19.68
N LEU A 96 21.57 11.79 -18.95
CA LEU A 96 21.59 12.35 -17.59
C LEU A 96 21.13 13.81 -17.56
N ALA A 97 21.55 14.61 -18.54
CA ALA A 97 21.12 16.00 -18.68
C ALA A 97 19.63 16.15 -19.06
N ALA A 98 19.09 15.23 -19.87
CA ALA A 98 17.67 15.23 -20.27
C ALA A 98 16.73 14.58 -19.24
N ALA A 99 17.28 13.78 -18.32
CA ALA A 99 16.49 13.02 -17.36
C ALA A 99 15.59 13.86 -16.42
N PRO A 100 15.90 15.09 -15.97
CA PRO A 100 14.97 15.85 -15.13
C PRO A 100 13.72 16.31 -15.89
N ALA A 101 13.79 16.43 -17.22
CA ALA A 101 12.65 16.80 -18.06
C ALA A 101 11.75 15.60 -18.41
N ALA A 102 12.34 14.40 -18.53
CA ALA A 102 11.65 13.20 -18.99
C ALA A 102 10.86 12.45 -17.90
N SER A 103 10.99 12.81 -16.61
CA SER A 103 10.27 12.15 -15.51
C SER A 103 8.76 12.42 -15.52
N SER A 104 8.29 13.41 -16.29
CA SER A 104 6.88 13.81 -16.37
C SER A 104 6.09 13.15 -17.51
N SER A 105 6.68 12.23 -18.27
CA SER A 105 5.98 11.68 -19.44
C SER A 105 4.81 10.79 -19.01
N SER A 106 3.58 11.24 -19.27
CA SER A 106 2.33 10.51 -19.02
C SER A 106 2.26 9.13 -19.70
N ALA A 107 3.10 8.87 -20.70
CA ALA A 107 3.24 7.55 -21.31
C ALA A 107 3.89 6.54 -20.37
N ARG A 108 4.85 6.95 -19.55
CA ARG A 108 5.57 6.06 -18.63
C ARG A 108 4.69 5.62 -17.47
N THR A 109 3.88 6.52 -16.90
CA THR A 109 2.95 6.19 -15.81
C THR A 109 1.84 5.21 -16.22
N ARG A 110 1.43 5.20 -17.50
CA ARG A 110 0.41 4.26 -18.00
C ARG A 110 0.92 2.83 -18.25
N ASN A 111 2.23 2.64 -18.41
CA ASN A 111 2.83 1.37 -18.80
C ASN A 111 3.70 0.75 -17.69
N LEU A 112 3.45 1.13 -16.44
CA LEU A 112 4.17 0.59 -15.28
C LEU A 112 3.87 -0.90 -15.09
N LYS A 113 4.92 -1.67 -14.81
CA LYS A 113 4.83 -3.11 -14.55
C LYS A 113 4.48 -3.35 -13.08
N SER A 114 3.90 -4.51 -12.78
CA SER A 114 3.48 -4.87 -11.41
C SER A 114 4.60 -4.86 -10.36
N HIS A 115 5.86 -5.04 -10.78
CA HIS A 115 7.02 -5.02 -9.88
C HIS A 115 7.54 -3.60 -9.57
N GLN A 116 7.10 -2.57 -10.30
CA GLN A 116 7.53 -1.18 -10.09
C GLN A 116 6.69 -0.51 -9.00
N VAL A 117 6.74 -1.06 -7.79
CA VAL A 117 5.84 -0.69 -6.68
C VAL A 117 5.98 0.78 -6.30
N HIS A 118 7.19 1.33 -6.29
CA HIS A 118 7.44 2.72 -5.91
C HIS A 118 6.99 3.71 -6.98
N GLU A 119 7.21 3.39 -8.26
CA GLU A 119 6.71 4.21 -9.37
C GLU A 119 5.18 4.20 -9.42
N LEU A 120 4.55 3.02 -9.20
CA LEU A 120 3.10 2.88 -9.09
C LEU A 120 2.54 3.67 -7.90
N ALA A 121 3.22 3.65 -6.75
CA ALA A 121 2.82 4.41 -5.58
C ALA A 121 2.91 5.93 -5.84
N ALA A 122 4.00 6.40 -6.45
CA ALA A 122 4.17 7.79 -6.84
C ALA A 122 3.07 8.25 -7.82
N ALA A 123 2.83 7.48 -8.88
CA ALA A 123 1.79 7.77 -9.86
C ALA A 123 0.39 7.80 -9.21
N LYS A 124 0.10 6.86 -8.30
CA LYS A 124 -1.18 6.81 -7.59
C LYS A 124 -1.38 8.00 -6.65
N ILE A 125 -0.33 8.51 -6.02
CA ILE A 125 -0.39 9.72 -5.21
C ILE A 125 -0.73 10.91 -6.10
N GLU A 126 -0.05 11.08 -7.24
CA GLU A 126 -0.33 12.16 -8.20
C GLU A 126 -1.78 12.09 -8.76
N GLU A 127 -2.25 10.90 -9.11
CA GLU A 127 -3.63 10.67 -9.56
C GLU A 127 -4.65 10.99 -8.46
N SER A 128 -4.37 10.58 -7.22
CA SER A 128 -5.22 10.86 -6.06
C SER A 128 -5.27 12.36 -5.76
N GLU A 129 -4.14 13.07 -5.88
CA GLU A 129 -4.09 14.53 -5.76
C GLU A 129 -4.86 15.24 -6.86
N LYS A 130 -4.75 14.75 -8.11
CA LYS A 130 -5.52 15.28 -9.23
C LYS A 130 -7.02 15.09 -9.00
N LEU A 131 -7.44 13.92 -8.52
CA LEU A 131 -8.83 13.63 -8.16
C LEU A 131 -9.30 14.52 -7.00
N ARG A 132 -8.49 14.69 -5.94
CA ARG A 132 -8.77 15.58 -4.81
C ARG A 132 -9.08 17.00 -5.30
N ARG A 133 -8.22 17.54 -6.19
CA ARG A 133 -8.40 18.87 -6.79
C ARG A 133 -9.67 18.95 -7.63
N ALA A 134 -9.94 17.93 -8.45
CA ALA A 134 -11.15 17.87 -9.28
C ALA A 134 -12.44 17.83 -8.46
N LEU A 135 -12.44 17.15 -7.32
CA LEU A 135 -13.55 17.09 -6.38
C LEU A 135 -13.68 18.35 -5.50
N GLY A 136 -12.80 19.34 -5.64
CA GLY A 136 -12.81 20.56 -4.85
C GLY A 136 -12.47 20.34 -3.37
N ILE A 137 -11.84 19.22 -3.02
CA ILE A 137 -11.45 18.90 -1.65
C ILE A 137 -10.20 19.73 -1.32
N ARG A 138 -10.26 20.53 -0.26
CA ARG A 138 -9.14 21.36 0.19
C ARG A 138 -8.00 20.48 0.71
N GLU A 139 -6.78 21.01 0.73
CA GLU A 139 -5.58 20.24 1.09
C GLU A 139 -5.49 19.95 2.58
N ASP A 140 -6.01 20.88 3.36
CA ASP A 140 -6.19 20.85 4.81
C ASP A 140 -7.43 20.05 5.24
N TYR A 141 -8.06 19.30 4.34
CA TYR A 141 -9.23 18.50 4.68
C TYR A 141 -8.86 17.35 5.61
N GLU A 142 -9.24 17.47 6.88
CA GLU A 142 -9.18 16.37 7.84
C GLU A 142 -10.44 15.51 7.78
N GLU A 143 -10.24 14.20 7.64
CA GLU A 143 -11.31 13.22 7.75
C GLU A 143 -12.04 13.37 9.10
N GLY A 144 -13.38 13.37 9.07
CA GLY A 144 -14.22 13.60 10.24
C GLY A 144 -14.23 15.04 10.76
N GLY A 145 -13.48 15.98 10.17
CA GLY A 145 -13.50 17.40 10.56
C GLY A 145 -14.86 18.06 10.35
N HIS A 146 -15.66 17.59 9.40
CA HIS A 146 -17.05 18.03 9.24
C HIS A 146 -17.95 17.61 10.41
N TRP A 147 -17.82 16.38 10.92
CA TRP A 147 -18.62 15.87 12.04
C TRP A 147 -18.21 16.54 13.37
N ARG A 148 -16.91 16.73 13.59
CA ARG A 148 -16.40 17.44 14.78
C ARG A 148 -16.94 18.87 14.89
N ARG A 149 -16.94 19.62 13.78
CA ARG A 149 -17.54 20.97 13.73
C ARG A 149 -19.05 20.98 13.99
N GLN A 150 -19.77 19.93 13.61
CA GLN A 150 -21.19 19.81 13.92
C GLN A 150 -21.43 19.50 15.41
N GLU A 151 -20.64 18.59 16.00
CA GLU A 151 -20.72 18.29 17.43
C GLU A 151 -20.39 19.52 18.28
N GLU A 152 -19.38 20.31 17.90
CA GLU A 152 -19.03 21.56 18.59
C GLU A 152 -20.16 22.59 18.51
N ARG A 153 -20.77 22.79 17.33
CA ARG A 153 -21.93 23.68 17.15
C ARG A 153 -23.19 23.26 17.90
N LEU A 154 -23.34 21.97 18.22
CA LEU A 154 -24.47 21.46 19.00
C LEU A 154 -24.24 21.57 20.51
N ARG A 155 -22.99 21.81 20.94
CA ARG A 155 -22.60 21.99 22.35
C ARG A 155 -22.60 23.45 22.79
N GLU A 156 -22.48 24.39 21.85
CA GLU A 156 -22.78 25.83 22.04
C GLU A 156 -24.30 26.09 21.99
#